data_AF-A0A4Q1EQN1-F1
#
_entry.id   AF-A0A4Q1EQN1-F1
#
_cell.length_a   1.000
_cell.length_b   1.000
_cell.length_c   1.000
_cell.angle_alpha   90.00
_cell.angle_beta   90.00
_cell.angle_gamma   90.00
#
_symmetry.space_group_name_H-M   'P 1'
#
loop_
_entity.id
_entity.type
_entity.pdbx_description
1 polymer ?
#
loop_
_entity_poly.entity_id
_entity_poly.type
_entity_poly.pdbx_seq_one_letter_code
_entity_poly.pdbx_strand_id
1 'polypeptide(L)' 'KYTIYNAAGQVIANGILLNNQINVSKLINGVYVIDIEDNGNTVQKKFIKE' A
#
# COMPACT_ATOMS: atom_id res chain seq x y z
N LYS A 1 -6.95 0.03 7.86
CA LYS A 1 -7.08 -0.57 6.50
C LYS A 1 -6.00 0.03 5.59
N TYR A 2 -5.65 -0.64 4.49
CA TYR A 2 -4.70 -0.09 3.52
C TYR A 2 -5.19 -0.28 2.08
N THR A 3 -4.68 0.58 1.18
CA THR A 3 -4.81 0.47 -0.27
C THR A 3 -3.48 0.81 -0.92
N ILE A 4 -3.01 -0.03 -1.84
CA ILE A 4 -1.78 0.15 -2.62
C ILE A 4 -2.16 0.42 -4.07
N TYR A 5 -1.54 1.45 -4.64
CA TYR A 5 -1.67 1.85 -6.03
C TYR A 5 -0.33 1.70 -6.75
N ASN A 6 -0.37 1.33 -8.02
CA ASN A 6 0.80 1.44 -8.89
C ASN A 6 1.03 2.90 -9.33
N ALA A 7 2.13 3.15 -10.04
CA ALA A 7 2.46 4.46 -10.59
C ALA A 7 1.39 5.05 -11.54
N ALA A 8 0.52 4.22 -12.12
CA ALA A 8 -0.60 4.65 -12.96
C ALA A 8 -1.87 4.99 -12.15
N GLY A 9 -1.83 4.89 -10.82
CA GLY A 9 -2.98 5.15 -9.94
C GLY A 9 -3.99 3.99 -9.85
N GLN A 10 -3.67 2.83 -10.40
CA GLN A 10 -4.54 1.65 -10.33
C GLN A 10 -4.37 0.96 -8.98
N VAL A 11 -5.47 0.54 -8.35
CA VAL A 11 -5.43 -0.26 -7.12
C VAL A 11 -4.89 -1.65 -7.43
N ILE A 12 -3.79 -2.04 -6.78
CA ILE A 12 -3.14 -3.35 -6.95
C ILE A 12 -3.35 -4.25 -5.73
N ALA A 13 -3.51 -3.68 -4.54
CA ALA A 13 -3.80 -4.45 -3.34
C ALA A 13 -4.52 -3.58 -2.30
N ASN A 14 -5.36 -4.20 -1.47
CA ASN A 14 -6.01 -3.56 -0.34
C ASN A 14 -6.31 -4.59 0.75
N GLY A 15 -6.48 -4.14 1.99
CA GLY A 15 -6.75 -5.04 3.10
C GLY A 15 -6.73 -4.39 4.47
N ILE A 16 -6.62 -5.22 5.50
CA ILE A 16 -6.48 -4.81 6.91
C ILE A 16 -5.02 -5.03 7.30
N LEU A 17 -4.45 -4.11 8.09
CA LEU A 17 -3.11 -4.30 8.63
C LEU A 17 -3.17 -5.41 9.67
N LEU A 18 -2.37 -6.45 9.49
CA LEU A 18 -2.19 -7.51 10.49
C LEU A 18 -0.82 -7.30 11.15
N ASN A 19 -0.77 -7.15 12.47
CA ASN A 19 0.48 -6.90 13.21
C ASN A 19 1.29 -5.72 12.64
N ASN A 20 0.62 -4.64 12.22
CA ASN A 20 1.23 -3.45 11.61
C ASN A 20 2.08 -3.73 10.36
N GLN A 21 1.86 -4.86 9.69
CA GLN A 21 2.62 -5.30 8.53
C GLN A 21 1.73 -5.51 7.32
N ILE A 22 2.33 -5.37 6.13
CA ILE A 22 1.69 -5.52 4.84
C ILE A 22 2.59 -6.38 3.96
N ASN A 23 2.05 -7.49 3.47
CA ASN A 23 2.82 -8.40 2.62
C ASN A 23 2.82 -7.89 1.18
N VAL A 24 4.00 -7.46 0.71
CA VAL A 24 4.23 -6.93 -0.64
C VAL A 24 4.98 -7.91 -1.55
N SER A 25 5.13 -9.18 -1.15
CA SER A 25 5.90 -10.20 -1.89
C SER A 25 5.37 -10.47 -3.31
N LYS A 26 4.07 -10.26 -3.53
CA LYS A 26 3.42 -10.43 -4.83
C LYS A 26 3.57 -9.22 -5.76
N LEU A 27 4.10 -8.11 -5.25
CA LEU A 27 4.35 -6.92 -6.08
C LEU A 27 5.63 -7.14 -6.90
N ILE A 28 5.53 -6.89 -8.19
CA ILE A 28 6.68 -6.79 -9.09
C ILE A 28 7.50 -5.53 -8.75
N ASN A 29 8.71 -5.44 -9.29
CA ASN A 29 9.56 -4.29 -9.04
C ASN A 29 8.96 -3.02 -9.66
N GLY A 30 8.95 -1.93 -8.91
CA GLY A 30 8.29 -0.70 -9.35
C GLY A 30 8.00 0.30 -8.23
N VAL A 31 7.40 1.42 -8.63
CA VAL A 31 6.99 2.50 -7.73
C VAL A 31 5.53 2.31 -7.34
N TYR A 32 5.27 2.45 -6.03
CA TYR A 32 3.95 2.28 -5.45
C TYR A 32 3.62 3.41 -4.48
N VAL A 33 2.33 3.67 -4.34
CA VAL A 33 1.76 4.54 -3.32
C VAL A 33 0.88 3.70 -2.42
N ILE A 34 0.98 3.88 -1.11
CA ILE A 34 0.13 3.24 -0.12
C ILE A 34 -0.62 4.27 0.70
N ASP A 35 -1.92 4.10 0.80
CA ASP A 35 -2.78 4.79 1.76
C ASP A 35 -3.05 3.84 2.92
N ILE A 36 -2.84 4.33 4.14
CA ILE A 36 -3.16 3.63 5.38
C ILE A 36 -4.19 4.47 6.11
N GLU A 37 -5.37 3.89 6.35
CA GLU A 37 -6.39 4.51 7.18
C GLU A 37 -6.43 3.83 8.55
N ASP A 38 -6.29 4.64 9.59
CA ASP A 38 -6.38 4.24 10.99
C ASP A 38 -7.26 5.23 11.78
N ASN A 39 -8.36 4.73 12.31
CA ASN A 39 -9.33 5.49 13.12
C ASN A 39 -9.70 6.88 12.54
N GLY A 40 -9.92 6.94 11.22
CA GLY A 40 -10.29 8.17 10.50
C GLY A 40 -9.12 9.04 10.03
N ASN A 41 -7.89 8.72 10.45
CA ASN A 41 -6.68 9.34 9.91
C ASN A 41 -6.19 8.56 8.69
N THR A 42 -5.87 9.27 7.62
CA THR A 42 -5.25 8.65 6.43
C THR A 42 -3.82 9.15 6.28
N VAL A 43 -2.88 8.21 6.18
CA VAL A 43 -1.48 8.48 5.88
C VAL A 43 -1.16 7.91 4.51
N GLN A 44 -0.59 8.74 3.63
CA GLN A 44 -0.11 8.33 2.33
C GLN A 44 1.41 8.26 2.30
N LYS A 45 1.97 7.20 1.70
CA LYS A 45 3.42 7.06 1.53
C LYS A 45 3.75 6.46 0.16
N LYS A 46 4.83 6.95 -0.46
CA LYS A 46 5.41 6.37 -1.67
C LYS A 46 6.57 5.45 -1.30
N PHE A 47 6.69 4.31 -1.98
CA PHE A 47 7.82 3.38 -1.83
C PHE A 47 8.21 2.75 -3.16
N ILE A 48 9.42 2.18 -3.21
CA ILE A 48 9.96 1.42 -4.34
C ILE A 48 10.08 -0.04 -3.89
N LYS A 49 9.61 -0.97 -4.73
CA LYS A 49 9.81 -2.41 -4.57
C LYS A 49 10.95 -2.85 -5.50
N GLU A 50 11.95 -3.51 -4.94
CA GLU A 50 13.12 -4.09 -5.61
C GLU A 50 13.20 -5.60 -5.40
#